data_AF-A0A4P7VRN9-F1
#
_entry.id   AF-A0A4P7VRN9-F1
#
_cell.length_a   1.000
_cell.length_b   1.000
_cell.length_c   1.000
_cell.angle_alpha   90.00
_cell.angle_beta   90.00
_cell.angle_gamma   90.00
#
_symmetry.space_group_name_H-M   'P 1'
#
loop_
_entity.id
_entity.type
_entity.pdbx_description
1 polymer ?
#
loop_
_entity_poly.entity_id
_entity_poly.type
_entity_poly.pdbx_seq_one_letter_code
_entity_poly.pdbx_strand_id
1 'polypeptide(L)'
;MAKKYESEIDPDEFIRSFREESSSLSTLKRKPKESPTPDTPDSTEDRAASTKSSHAPAKQSSADTKREAQFRERFITRTTYLRPQVKFLMVEIDPVLIGKIKRLIAFENGSCSLKSYINNVLASHFEEYADVINPKL
;
A
#
# COMPACT_ATOMS: atom_id res chain seq x y z
N MET A 1 -29.16 -24.72 -31.59
CA MET A 1 -29.59 -23.32 -31.72
C MET A 1 -28.56 -22.44 -31.06
N ALA A 2 -27.77 -21.69 -31.84
CA ALA A 2 -26.80 -20.74 -31.30
C ALA A 2 -27.49 -19.38 -31.17
N LYS A 3 -27.56 -18.84 -29.95
CA LYS A 3 -28.00 -17.46 -29.72
C LYS A 3 -26.88 -16.55 -30.20
N LYS A 4 -27.03 -15.94 -31.38
CA LYS A 4 -26.19 -14.83 -31.82
C LYS A 4 -26.62 -13.59 -31.02
N TYR A 5 -25.68 -12.97 -30.32
CA TYR A 5 -25.90 -11.70 -29.63
C TYR A 5 -25.51 -10.60 -30.62
N GLU A 6 -26.49 -10.10 -31.39
CA GLU A 6 -26.31 -8.87 -32.17
C GLU A 6 -26.23 -7.72 -31.15
N SER A 7 -25.07 -7.10 -31.04
CA SER A 7 -24.85 -5.96 -30.15
C SER A 7 -24.83 -4.72 -31.02
N GLU A 8 -26.00 -4.19 -31.37
CA GLU A 8 -26.17 -2.87 -32.01
C GLU A 8 -25.92 -1.75 -30.99
N ILE A 9 -24.77 -1.76 -30.33
CA ILE A 9 -24.39 -0.66 -29.43
C ILE A 9 -23.75 0.41 -30.29
N ASP A 10 -24.52 1.47 -30.56
CA ASP A 10 -24.02 2.66 -31.22
C ASP A 10 -22.98 3.34 -30.29
N PRO A 11 -21.70 3.45 -30.70
CA PRO A 11 -20.67 4.08 -29.89
C PRO A 11 -21.00 5.54 -29.56
N ASP A 12 -21.74 6.24 -30.42
CA ASP A 12 -22.11 7.63 -30.18
C ASP A 12 -23.22 7.75 -29.14
N GLU A 13 -24.15 6.79 -29.08
CA GLU A 13 -25.20 6.73 -28.05
C GLU A 13 -24.61 6.51 -26.66
N PHE A 14 -23.64 5.61 -26.55
CA PHE A 14 -22.89 5.39 -25.30
C PHE A 14 -22.20 6.68 -24.81
N ILE A 15 -21.54 7.42 -25.70
CA ILE A 15 -20.86 8.67 -25.35
C ILE A 15 -21.87 9.78 -24.97
N ARG A 16 -23.04 9.84 -25.62
CA ARG A 16 -24.08 10.84 -25.31
C ARG A 16 -24.60 10.71 -23.88
N SER A 17 -24.85 9.49 -23.41
CA SER A 17 -25.32 9.22 -22.04
C SER A 17 -24.44 9.86 -20.96
N PHE A 18 -23.10 9.79 -21.11
CA PHE A 18 -22.15 10.39 -20.16
C PHE A 18 -22.10 11.91 -20.20
N ARG A 19 -22.44 12.52 -21.34
CA ARG A 19 -22.44 13.98 -21.47
C ARG A 19 -23.74 14.60 -20.98
N GLU A 20 -24.88 13.95 -21.24
CA GLU A 20 -26.20 14.48 -20.88
C GLU A 20 -26.48 14.45 -19.37
N GLU A 21 -25.98 13.46 -18.61
CA GLU A 21 -26.26 13.36 -17.17
C GLU A 21 -25.38 14.23 -16.25
N SER A 22 -24.45 15.02 -16.81
CA SER A 22 -23.48 15.80 -16.04
C SER A 22 -24.00 17.17 -15.54
N SER A 23 -25.20 17.24 -14.96
CA SER A 23 -25.69 18.50 -14.38
C SER A 23 -26.62 18.35 -13.16
N SER A 24 -26.07 17.91 -12.03
CA SER A 24 -26.71 18.16 -10.72
C SER A 24 -25.75 18.44 -9.56
N LEU A 25 -24.46 18.67 -9.82
CA LEU A 25 -23.46 18.86 -8.75
C LEU A 25 -22.59 20.10 -8.96
N SER A 26 -23.18 21.30 -8.97
CA SER A 26 -22.40 22.53 -8.83
C SER A 26 -23.22 23.74 -8.38
N THR A 27 -23.38 23.93 -7.06
CA THR A 27 -23.58 25.27 -6.46
C THR A 27 -23.03 25.32 -5.02
N LEU A 28 -21.73 25.09 -4.80
CA LEU A 28 -21.04 25.62 -3.62
C LEU A 28 -20.06 26.71 -4.05
N LYS A 29 -20.55 27.94 -4.20
CA LYS A 29 -19.74 29.15 -4.27
C LYS A 29 -20.16 30.12 -3.15
N ARG A 30 -19.29 30.34 -2.17
CA ARG A 30 -19.15 31.63 -1.46
C ARG A 30 -17.69 31.92 -1.13
N LYS A 31 -17.24 33.06 -1.61
CA LYS A 31 -16.13 33.95 -1.20
C LYS A 31 -16.76 35.37 -1.17
N PRO A 32 -16.14 36.47 -0.68
CA PRO A 32 -14.91 36.67 0.11
C PRO A 32 -15.07 37.70 1.28
N LYS A 33 -14.03 37.92 2.11
CA LYS A 33 -13.59 39.28 2.51
C LYS A 33 -12.24 39.27 3.25
N GLU A 34 -11.46 40.32 3.01
CA GLU A 34 -10.06 40.51 3.40
C GLU A 34 -9.88 41.88 4.09
N SER A 35 -9.00 41.92 5.12
CA SER A 35 -8.24 43.06 5.74
C SER A 35 -8.91 44.02 6.76
N PRO A 36 -8.16 44.81 7.60
CA PRO A 36 -7.00 44.47 8.49
C PRO A 36 -6.91 45.21 9.89
N THR A 37 -6.13 44.64 10.85
CA THR A 37 -5.34 45.23 12.01
C THR A 37 -6.00 45.99 13.20
N PRO A 38 -5.32 46.26 14.36
CA PRO A 38 -4.47 45.44 15.27
C PRO A 38 -4.79 45.63 16.82
N ASP A 39 -4.05 44.92 17.71
CA ASP A 39 -3.81 45.14 19.19
C ASP A 39 -4.96 44.91 20.23
N THR A 40 -4.86 44.23 21.40
CA THR A 40 -3.91 43.38 22.18
C THR A 40 -4.76 42.62 23.27
N PRO A 41 -4.22 41.90 24.30
CA PRO A 41 -4.48 40.47 24.56
C PRO A 41 -5.41 40.15 25.76
N ASP A 42 -5.99 38.94 25.83
CA ASP A 42 -5.95 38.09 27.04
C ASP A 42 -6.50 36.67 26.75
N SER A 43 -5.84 35.66 27.33
CA SER A 43 -6.34 34.33 27.76
C SER A 43 -7.10 33.45 26.74
N THR A 44 -6.71 32.22 26.38
CA THR A 44 -6.24 31.08 27.18
C THR A 44 -5.76 29.95 26.23
N GLU A 45 -4.82 29.14 26.75
CA GLU A 45 -4.64 27.70 26.50
C GLU A 45 -4.02 27.16 25.18
N ASP A 46 -3.06 26.27 25.43
CA ASP A 46 -2.70 25.08 24.67
C ASP A 46 -1.74 25.13 23.45
N ARG A 47 -0.51 24.74 23.78
CA ARG A 47 0.14 23.53 23.25
C ARG A 47 0.61 23.56 21.79
N ALA A 48 1.88 23.94 21.60
CA ALA A 48 2.74 23.28 20.61
C ALA A 48 4.23 23.55 20.90
N ALA A 49 4.83 22.74 21.77
CA ALA A 49 6.27 22.55 21.76
C ALA A 49 6.64 21.90 20.42
N SER A 50 7.13 22.73 19.49
CA SER A 50 7.71 22.28 18.22
C SER A 50 9.07 21.65 18.52
N THR A 51 9.05 20.38 18.93
CA THR A 51 10.25 19.55 18.94
C THR A 51 10.57 19.23 17.48
N LYS A 52 11.38 20.07 16.84
CA LYS A 52 12.12 19.72 15.63
C LYS A 52 13.01 18.52 15.96
N SER A 53 12.47 17.31 15.76
CA SER A 53 13.26 16.09 15.76
C SER A 53 14.18 16.13 14.55
N SER A 54 15.42 16.54 14.78
CA SER A 54 16.51 16.39 13.83
C SER A 54 16.74 14.90 13.56
N HIS A 55 16.19 14.38 12.47
CA HIS A 55 16.66 13.11 11.90
C HIS A 55 18.05 13.36 11.29
N ALA A 56 19.07 13.38 12.14
CA ALA A 56 20.42 13.10 11.70
C ALA A 56 20.47 11.62 11.30
N PRO A 57 21.02 11.26 10.12
CA PRO A 57 21.18 9.88 9.75
C PRO A 57 22.21 9.25 10.69
N ALA A 58 21.75 8.31 11.52
CA ALA A 58 22.64 7.47 12.30
C ALA A 58 23.56 6.72 11.33
N LYS A 59 24.87 6.71 11.61
CA LYS A 59 25.86 5.94 10.83
C LYS A 59 25.48 4.45 10.91
N GLN A 60 24.89 3.92 9.84
CA GLN A 60 24.58 2.50 9.74
C GLN A 60 25.87 1.68 9.82
N SER A 61 25.89 0.65 10.67
CA SER A 61 27.05 -0.24 10.77
C SER A 61 27.12 -1.16 9.54
N SER A 62 28.30 -1.68 9.21
CA SER A 62 28.47 -2.63 8.09
C SER A 62 27.73 -3.96 8.31
N ALA A 63 27.42 -4.30 9.56
CA ALA A 63 26.60 -5.47 9.88
C ALA A 63 25.11 -5.21 9.55
N ASP A 64 24.63 -3.99 9.77
CA ASP A 64 23.25 -3.60 9.44
C ASP A 64 23.02 -3.63 7.92
N THR A 65 24.00 -3.16 7.14
CA THR A 65 23.90 -3.18 5.67
C THR A 65 23.90 -4.60 5.11
N LYS A 66 24.67 -5.53 5.69
CA LYS A 66 24.65 -6.95 5.28
C LYS A 66 23.30 -7.60 5.61
N ARG A 67 22.74 -7.33 6.79
CA ARG A 67 21.44 -7.86 7.21
C ARG A 67 20.31 -7.33 6.32
N GLU A 68 20.34 -6.04 6.01
CA GLU A 68 19.38 -5.39 5.11
C GLU A 68 19.45 -5.97 3.69
N ALA A 69 20.66 -6.23 3.17
CA ALA A 69 20.84 -6.89 1.88
C ALA A 69 20.24 -8.32 1.87
N GLN A 70 20.50 -9.13 2.90
CA GLN A 70 19.92 -10.47 3.02
C GLN A 70 18.39 -10.44 3.14
N PHE A 71 17.86 -9.47 3.88
CA PHE A 71 16.43 -9.24 3.98
C PHE A 71 15.81 -8.95 2.60
N ARG A 72 16.39 -8.00 1.85
CA ARG A 72 15.94 -7.65 0.50
C ARG A 72 15.97 -8.86 -0.43
N GLU A 73 17.09 -9.58 -0.44
CA GLU A 73 17.26 -10.77 -1.27
C GLU A 73 16.20 -11.83 -0.99
N ARG A 74 15.99 -12.16 0.30
CA ARG A 74 15.10 -13.25 0.70
C ARG A 74 13.62 -12.94 0.53
N PHE A 75 13.20 -11.71 0.84
CA PHE A 75 11.78 -11.40 0.99
C PHE A 75 11.25 -10.42 -0.06
N ILE A 76 12.09 -9.54 -0.60
CA ILE A 76 11.68 -8.47 -1.51
C ILE A 76 11.94 -8.82 -2.99
N THR A 77 13.11 -9.36 -3.32
CA THR A 77 13.49 -9.62 -4.72
C THR A 77 13.30 -11.08 -5.15
N ARG A 78 13.27 -12.03 -4.20
CA ARG A 78 13.04 -13.45 -4.50
C ARG A 78 11.66 -13.68 -5.13
N THR A 79 11.68 -14.23 -6.34
CA THR A 79 10.50 -14.42 -7.21
C THR A 79 9.92 -15.83 -7.21
N THR A 80 10.41 -16.74 -6.34
CA THR A 80 10.01 -18.16 -6.30
C THR A 80 8.50 -18.37 -6.33
N TYR A 81 7.74 -17.53 -5.62
CA TYR A 81 6.27 -17.62 -5.52
C TYR A 81 5.52 -16.58 -6.34
N LEU A 82 6.19 -15.88 -7.26
CA LEU A 82 5.58 -14.85 -8.10
C LEU A 82 4.56 -15.47 -9.07
N ARG A 83 4.93 -16.58 -9.73
CA ARG A 83 4.11 -17.31 -10.71
C ARG A 83 3.93 -18.77 -10.30
N PRO A 84 3.02 -19.07 -9.34
CA PRO A 84 2.78 -20.43 -8.93
C PRO A 84 2.12 -21.23 -10.06
N GLN A 85 2.55 -22.48 -10.23
CA GLN A 85 2.00 -23.42 -11.22
C GLN A 85 0.76 -24.16 -10.71
N VAL A 86 0.46 -24.03 -9.41
CA VAL A 86 -0.67 -24.69 -8.74
C VAL A 86 -1.58 -23.67 -8.09
N LYS A 87 -2.85 -24.04 -7.90
CA LYS A 87 -3.82 -23.19 -7.19
C LYS A 87 -3.52 -23.20 -5.70
N PHE A 88 -3.57 -22.03 -5.09
CA PHE A 88 -3.43 -21.88 -3.64
C PHE A 88 -4.80 -21.73 -2.99
N LEU A 89 -4.93 -22.21 -1.76
CA LEU A 89 -6.11 -21.95 -0.93
C LEU A 89 -6.12 -20.48 -0.50
N MET A 90 -7.33 -19.93 -0.35
CA MET A 90 -7.50 -18.61 0.26
C MET A 90 -7.39 -18.72 1.77
N VAL A 91 -6.52 -17.90 2.36
CA VAL A 91 -6.32 -17.81 3.80
C VAL A 91 -6.44 -16.34 4.19
N GLU A 92 -7.14 -16.06 5.27
CA GLU A 92 -7.29 -14.71 5.81
C GLU A 92 -5.99 -14.26 6.49
N ILE A 93 -5.59 -13.03 6.22
CA ILE A 93 -4.43 -12.38 6.83
C ILE A 93 -4.91 -11.07 7.43
N ASP A 94 -4.46 -10.78 8.65
CA ASP A 94 -4.80 -9.54 9.35
C ASP A 94 -4.55 -8.32 8.42
N PRO A 95 -5.55 -7.44 8.24
CA PRO A 95 -5.43 -6.28 7.35
C PRO A 95 -4.30 -5.32 7.74
N VAL A 96 -3.94 -5.24 9.03
CA VAL A 96 -2.81 -4.44 9.51
C VAL A 96 -1.49 -5.00 8.98
N LEU A 97 -1.33 -6.33 8.98
CA LEU A 97 -0.15 -6.99 8.41
C LEU A 97 -0.08 -6.79 6.90
N ILE A 98 -1.21 -6.91 6.20
CA ILE A 98 -1.30 -6.62 4.76
C ILE A 98 -0.84 -5.18 4.47
N GLY A 99 -1.31 -4.21 5.25
CA GLY A 99 -0.93 -2.80 5.11
C GLY A 99 0.57 -2.58 5.29
N LYS A 100 1.17 -3.20 6.32
CA LYS A 100 2.63 -3.14 6.56
C LYS A 100 3.43 -3.72 5.40
N ILE A 101 3.05 -4.91 4.91
CA ILE A 101 3.78 -5.58 3.82
C ILE A 101 3.66 -4.77 2.52
N LYS A 102 2.46 -4.29 2.17
CA LYS A 102 2.27 -3.46 0.97
C LYS A 102 3.13 -2.20 1.01
N ARG A 103 3.17 -1.51 2.16
CA ARG A 103 4.01 -0.31 2.34
C ARG A 103 5.50 -0.66 2.20
N LEU A 104 5.94 -1.78 2.76
CA LEU A 104 7.32 -2.24 2.68
C LEU A 104 7.75 -2.56 1.24
N ILE A 105 6.93 -3.30 0.49
CA ILE A 105 7.19 -3.64 -0.92
C ILE A 105 7.30 -2.36 -1.76
N ALA A 106 6.38 -1.41 -1.54
CA ALA A 106 6.37 -0.14 -2.25
C ALA A 106 7.62 0.72 -1.93
N PHE A 107 8.05 0.73 -0.67
CA PHE A 107 9.24 1.47 -0.25
C PHE A 107 10.54 0.92 -0.85
N GLU A 108 10.67 -0.41 -0.91
CA GLU A 108 11.88 -1.08 -1.41
C GLU A 108 11.95 -1.15 -2.94
N ASN A 109 10.96 -0.61 -3.67
CA ASN A 109 10.78 -0.81 -5.12
C ASN A 109 10.89 -2.30 -5.51
N GLY A 110 10.34 -3.18 -4.66
CA GLY A 110 10.46 -4.62 -4.81
C GLY A 110 9.65 -5.16 -5.97
N SER A 111 10.15 -6.23 -6.60
CA SER A 111 9.45 -6.95 -7.67
C SER A 111 8.51 -8.06 -7.17
N CYS A 112 8.46 -8.30 -5.86
CA CYS A 112 7.58 -9.33 -5.28
C CYS A 112 6.14 -8.83 -5.07
N SER A 113 5.19 -9.76 -5.13
CA SER A 113 3.80 -9.52 -4.76
C SER A 113 3.56 -9.79 -3.27
N LEU A 114 2.45 -9.28 -2.70
CA LEU A 114 2.02 -9.61 -1.34
C LEU A 114 2.01 -11.14 -1.09
N LYS A 115 1.44 -11.89 -2.03
CA LYS A 115 1.43 -13.37 -2.00
C LYS A 115 2.85 -13.93 -1.96
N SER A 116 3.74 -13.43 -2.81
CA SER A 116 5.12 -13.93 -2.87
C SER A 116 5.89 -13.62 -1.60
N TYR A 117 5.72 -12.41 -1.05
CA TYR A 117 6.34 -12.01 0.22
C TYR A 117 5.91 -12.95 1.36
N ILE A 118 4.61 -13.19 1.52
CA ILE A 118 4.08 -14.07 2.57
C ILE A 118 4.63 -15.49 2.43
N ASN A 119 4.63 -16.06 1.22
CA ASN A 119 5.18 -17.40 1.00
C ASN A 119 6.70 -17.45 1.24
N ASN A 120 7.47 -16.41 0.89
CA ASN A 120 8.89 -16.32 1.22
C ASN A 120 9.12 -16.31 2.74
N VAL A 121 8.29 -15.58 3.50
CA VAL A 121 8.35 -15.55 4.97
C VAL A 121 8.05 -16.92 5.55
N LEU A 122 6.99 -17.58 5.08
CA LEU A 122 6.63 -18.93 5.54
C LEU A 122 7.72 -19.94 5.21
N ALA A 123 8.26 -19.93 3.98
CA ALA A 123 9.37 -20.80 3.60
C ALA A 123 10.59 -20.60 4.50
N SER A 124 10.98 -19.33 4.76
CA SER A 124 12.07 -19.02 5.68
C SER A 124 11.78 -19.49 7.10
N HIS A 125 10.53 -19.46 7.56
CA HIS A 125 10.14 -19.97 8.87
C HIS A 125 10.30 -21.50 8.96
N PHE A 126 9.88 -22.23 7.92
CA PHE A 126 10.08 -23.68 7.86
C PHE A 126 11.56 -24.07 7.75
N GLU A 127 12.37 -23.27 7.06
CA GLU A 127 13.83 -23.46 7.02
C GLU A 127 14.49 -23.20 8.39
N GLU A 128 14.08 -22.15 9.10
CA GLU A 128 14.66 -21.74 10.38
C GLU A 128 14.36 -22.75 11.51
N TYR A 129 13.14 -23.30 11.53
CA TYR A 129 12.67 -24.23 12.58
C TYR A 129 12.52 -25.66 12.06
N ALA A 130 13.29 -26.03 11.04
CA ALA A 130 13.22 -27.34 10.39
C ALA A 130 13.44 -28.50 11.38
N ASP A 131 14.33 -28.33 12.35
CA ASP A 131 14.62 -29.29 13.42
C ASP A 131 13.41 -29.56 14.33
N VAL A 132 12.60 -28.53 14.60
CA VAL A 132 11.40 -28.63 15.44
C VAL A 132 10.17 -29.09 14.66
N ILE A 133 10.07 -28.69 13.39
CA ILE A 133 8.88 -28.89 12.56
C ILE A 133 8.92 -30.23 11.82
N ASN A 134 10.04 -30.59 11.18
CA ASN A 134 10.12 -31.78 10.32
C ASN A 134 9.76 -33.10 11.03
N PRO A 135 10.08 -33.32 12.32
CA PRO A 135 9.65 -34.54 13.01
C PRO A 135 8.13 -34.70 13.19
N LYS A 136 7.33 -33.66 12.89
CA LYS A 136 5.87 -33.64 13.05
C LYS A 136 5.09 -33.68 11.73
N LEU A 137 5.80 -33.61 10.60
CA LEU A 137 5.26 -33.66 9.24
C LEU A 137 5.40 -35.07 8.67
#